data_AF-A0A5J4TQW0-F1
#
_entry.id   AF-A0A5J4TQW0-F1
#
_cell.length_a   1.000
_cell.length_b   1.000
_cell.length_c   1.000
_cell.angle_alpha   90.00
_cell.angle_beta   90.00
_cell.angle_gamma   90.00
#
_symmetry.space_group_name_H-M   'P 1'
#
loop_
_entity.id
_entity.type
_entity.pdbx_description
1 polymer ?
#
loop_
_entity_poly.entity_id
_entity_poly.type
_entity_poly.pdbx_seq_one_letter_code
_entity_poly.pdbx_strand_id
1 'polypeptide(L)'
;MYVSYKKWGRVDTEECGDVNTTCNGFEHAVLKQTTPDRTPTNLQSGQQIVYTYISVCEMHMNQPYRTEADIFMLYGATSDEISVATEGGSVQFDENGEMEFSDQEYWKIKKIGFADYSSIQGVNQKVLFHSINIVLPTTKQAKNVLKQVGIKNYIDKCRNLELKIENCSFTQNNTLDKATNFSLLRTEPFLSLRMNVSLFNFIGYNASIEGISLIDINNEPDVFTLDNHLNLVNCSFTNISSIMTVKELKEIIGEKDDEQPLGVASILNVRNESAKILPIYIYDCQFDQCKCSVEIPAKDRRQIGVGGAIYF
;
A
#
# COMPACT_ATOMS: atom_id res chain seq x y z
N MET A 1 -6.88 -15.46 11.59
CA MET A 1 -6.25 -15.01 12.85
C MET A 1 -6.93 -13.73 13.28
N TYR A 2 -7.61 -13.75 14.43
CA TYR A 2 -8.21 -12.55 15.02
C TYR A 2 -7.19 -11.82 15.89
N VAL A 3 -7.09 -10.51 15.72
CA VAL A 3 -6.14 -9.64 16.43
C VAL A 3 -6.90 -8.45 17.01
N SER A 4 -6.65 -8.15 18.27
CA SER A 4 -7.20 -6.97 18.94
C SER A 4 -6.14 -6.36 19.85
N TYR A 5 -5.84 -5.09 19.68
CA TYR A 5 -4.95 -4.36 20.55
C TYR A 5 -5.76 -3.69 21.66
N LYS A 6 -5.32 -3.86 22.92
CA LYS A 6 -5.89 -3.28 24.16
C LYS A 6 -7.33 -3.69 24.51
N LYS A 7 -8.34 -3.25 23.74
CA LYS A 7 -9.77 -3.27 24.15
C LYS A 7 -10.30 -4.69 24.34
N TRP A 8 -9.87 -5.61 23.48
CA TRP A 8 -10.17 -7.04 23.56
C TRP A 8 -8.94 -7.93 23.43
N GLY A 9 -7.75 -7.31 23.38
CA GLY A 9 -6.48 -8.02 23.32
C GLY A 9 -6.30 -8.91 24.53
N ARG A 10 -6.21 -10.22 24.27
CA ARG A 10 -5.78 -11.19 25.29
C ARG A 10 -4.27 -11.32 25.24
N VAL A 11 -3.71 -11.91 26.30
CA VAL A 11 -2.28 -12.19 26.33
C VAL A 11 -1.90 -13.04 25.13
N ASP A 12 -0.83 -12.64 24.45
CA ASP A 12 -0.21 -13.40 23.38
C ASP A 12 0.24 -14.75 23.93
N THR A 13 -0.52 -15.78 23.60
CA THR A 13 -0.37 -17.15 24.10
C THR A 13 -0.39 -18.12 22.93
N GLU A 14 -0.04 -19.39 23.19
CA GLU A 14 -0.15 -20.46 22.19
C GLU A 14 -1.58 -20.70 21.71
N GLU A 15 -2.60 -20.22 22.44
CA GLU A 15 -4.01 -20.47 22.11
C GLU A 15 -4.71 -19.29 21.41
N CYS A 16 -4.10 -18.09 21.34
CA CYS A 16 -4.76 -16.92 20.76
C CYS A 16 -5.04 -16.98 19.24
N GLY A 17 -5.86 -16.08 18.71
CA GLY A 17 -6.10 -15.92 17.29
C GLY A 17 -7.41 -16.51 16.79
N ASP A 18 -8.23 -17.04 17.69
CA ASP A 18 -9.63 -17.41 17.44
C ASP A 18 -10.60 -16.28 17.84
N VAL A 19 -11.88 -16.49 17.55
CA VAL A 19 -12.97 -15.54 17.80
C VAL A 19 -13.14 -15.19 19.29
N ASN A 20 -12.80 -16.10 20.20
CA ASN A 20 -12.98 -15.95 21.65
C ASN A 20 -11.71 -15.40 22.33
N THR A 21 -10.56 -15.59 21.70
CA THR A 21 -9.23 -15.35 22.25
C THR A 21 -8.35 -14.64 21.22
N THR A 22 -8.66 -13.40 20.86
CA THR A 22 -7.85 -12.63 19.91
C THR A 22 -6.39 -12.49 20.38
N CYS A 23 -5.42 -12.56 19.45
CA CYS A 23 -4.05 -12.18 19.78
C CYS A 23 -3.95 -10.67 20.01
N ASN A 24 -3.04 -10.23 20.88
CA ASN A 24 -2.83 -8.81 21.15
C ASN A 24 -1.85 -8.18 20.16
N GLY A 25 -0.81 -8.90 19.77
CA GLY A 25 0.15 -8.48 18.75
C GLY A 25 -0.12 -9.06 17.37
N PHE A 26 -0.03 -8.22 16.33
CA PHE A 26 0.00 -8.71 14.94
C PHE A 26 1.25 -9.58 14.70
N GLU A 27 2.41 -9.16 15.20
CA GLU A 27 3.66 -9.95 15.14
C GLU A 27 3.46 -11.36 15.69
N HIS A 28 2.84 -11.48 16.88
CA HIS A 28 2.57 -12.78 17.47
C HIS A 28 1.56 -13.59 16.64
N ALA A 29 0.53 -12.95 16.09
CA ALA A 29 -0.41 -13.61 15.19
C ALA A 29 0.27 -14.17 13.92
N VAL A 30 1.30 -13.50 13.41
CA VAL A 30 2.12 -13.98 12.28
C VAL A 30 2.91 -15.23 12.66
N LEU A 31 3.48 -15.29 13.86
CA LEU A 31 4.24 -16.48 14.32
C LEU A 31 3.37 -17.74 14.44
N LYS A 32 2.04 -17.59 14.48
CA LYS A 32 1.08 -18.70 14.58
C LYS A 32 0.64 -19.29 13.25
N GLN A 33 1.17 -18.80 12.13
CA GLN A 33 0.93 -19.38 10.81
C GLN A 33 1.40 -20.85 10.80
N THR A 34 0.48 -21.77 10.50
CA THR A 34 0.78 -23.21 10.45
C THR A 34 1.25 -23.68 9.09
N THR A 35 0.85 -22.96 8.04
CA THR A 35 1.31 -23.20 6.68
C THR A 35 2.40 -22.17 6.38
N PRO A 36 3.62 -22.59 6.03
CA PRO A 36 4.69 -21.66 5.69
C PRO A 36 4.45 -21.02 4.33
N ASP A 37 5.04 -19.85 4.14
CA ASP A 37 5.07 -19.12 2.88
C ASP A 37 5.59 -19.94 1.68
N ARG A 38 5.26 -19.49 0.46
CA ARG A 38 5.81 -20.10 -0.75
C ARG A 38 7.33 -20.02 -0.74
N THR A 39 7.94 -21.17 -1.01
CA THR A 39 9.38 -21.32 -1.23
C THR A 39 9.58 -22.19 -2.48
N PRO A 40 10.78 -22.19 -3.08
CA PRO A 40 11.06 -23.04 -4.24
C PRO A 40 10.74 -24.52 -4.04
N THR A 41 10.80 -25.02 -2.80
CA THR A 41 10.60 -26.44 -2.48
C THR A 41 9.13 -26.83 -2.32
N ASN A 42 8.22 -25.87 -2.08
CA ASN A 42 6.80 -26.16 -1.85
C ASN A 42 5.87 -25.67 -2.98
N LEU A 43 6.42 -25.25 -4.13
CA LEU A 43 5.63 -24.79 -5.29
C LEU A 43 4.73 -25.88 -5.89
N GLN A 44 5.17 -27.14 -5.85
CA GLN A 44 4.48 -28.28 -6.46
C GLN A 44 3.34 -28.83 -5.60
N SER A 45 3.13 -28.30 -4.39
CA SER A 45 2.16 -28.86 -3.43
C SER A 45 0.71 -28.79 -3.89
N GLY A 46 0.38 -27.96 -4.90
CA GLY A 46 -0.98 -27.71 -5.40
C GLY A 46 -1.92 -27.02 -4.38
N GLN A 47 -1.57 -27.03 -3.10
CA GLN A 47 -2.29 -26.39 -2.01
C GLN A 47 -2.10 -24.88 -2.09
N GLN A 48 -3.20 -24.13 -2.08
CA GLN A 48 -3.17 -22.67 -2.00
C GLN A 48 -2.80 -22.20 -0.57
N ILE A 49 -1.89 -21.24 -0.46
CA ILE A 49 -1.52 -20.63 0.83
C ILE A 49 -2.33 -19.35 1.01
N VAL A 50 -3.16 -19.33 2.06
CA VAL A 50 -4.06 -18.21 2.37
C VAL A 50 -3.81 -17.73 3.78
N TYR A 51 -3.50 -16.45 3.94
CA TYR A 51 -3.46 -15.79 5.23
C TYR A 51 -4.61 -14.81 5.38
N THR A 52 -5.21 -14.83 6.55
CA THR A 52 -6.36 -13.99 6.89
C THR A 52 -6.17 -13.44 8.28
N TYR A 53 -6.07 -12.12 8.36
CA TYR A 53 -5.98 -11.36 9.59
C TYR A 53 -7.22 -10.51 9.75
N ILE A 54 -7.80 -10.57 10.95
CA ILE A 54 -9.07 -9.93 11.25
C ILE A 54 -8.84 -8.97 12.40
N SER A 55 -9.00 -7.67 12.14
CA SER A 55 -8.89 -6.65 13.18
C SER A 55 -10.20 -6.56 13.97
N VAL A 56 -10.13 -6.87 15.25
CA VAL A 56 -11.25 -6.70 16.20
C VAL A 56 -11.02 -5.40 16.96
N CYS A 57 -11.79 -4.37 16.61
CA CYS A 57 -11.62 -2.98 17.03
C CYS A 57 -10.33 -2.32 16.53
N GLU A 58 -9.16 -2.80 16.95
CA GLU A 58 -7.87 -2.17 16.67
C GLU A 58 -6.79 -3.24 16.48
N MET A 59 -5.94 -3.08 15.48
CA MET A 59 -4.74 -3.90 15.25
C MET A 59 -3.55 -2.95 15.11
N HIS A 60 -2.42 -3.27 15.75
CA HIS A 60 -1.22 -2.45 15.68
C HIS A 60 -0.14 -3.09 14.79
N MET A 61 0.32 -2.33 13.80
CA MET A 61 1.39 -2.67 12.86
C MET A 61 2.63 -1.87 13.22
N ASN A 62 3.60 -2.53 13.85
CA ASN A 62 4.79 -1.92 14.42
C ASN A 62 6.12 -2.37 13.78
N GLN A 63 6.03 -3.17 12.72
CA GLN A 63 7.18 -3.66 11.97
C GLN A 63 6.80 -3.89 10.52
N PRO A 64 7.79 -3.92 9.60
CA PRO A 64 7.53 -4.27 8.21
C PRO A 64 7.01 -5.69 8.10
N TYR A 65 5.96 -5.87 7.28
CA TYR A 65 5.37 -7.17 6.99
C TYR A 65 5.47 -7.48 5.51
N ARG A 66 5.83 -8.74 5.23
CA ARG A 66 5.95 -9.31 3.89
C ARG A 66 5.45 -10.74 3.93
N THR A 67 4.90 -11.21 2.82
CA THR A 67 4.47 -12.60 2.68
C THR A 67 4.55 -13.08 1.24
N GLU A 68 4.85 -14.37 1.08
CA GLU A 68 4.75 -15.13 -0.15
C GLU A 68 3.51 -16.04 -0.18
N ALA A 69 2.48 -15.73 0.61
CA ALA A 69 1.18 -16.38 0.49
C ALA A 69 0.52 -16.04 -0.86
N ASP A 70 -0.22 -17.00 -1.41
CA ASP A 70 -0.95 -16.82 -2.67
C ASP A 70 -2.10 -15.81 -2.49
N ILE A 71 -2.70 -15.79 -1.29
CA ILE A 71 -3.74 -14.83 -0.91
C ILE A 71 -3.43 -14.27 0.49
N PHE A 72 -3.35 -12.95 0.60
CA PHE A 72 -3.34 -12.21 1.85
C PHE A 72 -4.63 -11.41 2.00
N MET A 73 -5.31 -11.57 3.13
CA MET A 73 -6.50 -10.80 3.47
C MET A 73 -6.34 -10.13 4.83
N LEU A 74 -6.61 -8.84 4.89
CA LEU A 74 -6.73 -8.06 6.12
C LEU A 74 -8.09 -7.38 6.12
N TYR A 75 -8.95 -7.73 7.07
CA TYR A 75 -10.27 -7.11 7.16
C TYR A 75 -10.72 -6.81 8.59
N GLY A 76 -11.69 -5.91 8.71
CA GLY A 76 -12.27 -5.53 10.00
C GLY A 76 -13.38 -6.48 10.39
N ALA A 77 -13.35 -6.97 11.63
CA ALA A 77 -14.43 -7.80 12.16
C ALA A 77 -15.76 -7.03 12.10
N THR A 78 -16.83 -7.75 11.79
CA THR A 78 -18.20 -7.23 11.80
C THR A 78 -18.91 -7.66 13.08
N SER A 79 -19.97 -6.94 13.47
CA SER A 79 -20.82 -7.32 14.62
C SER A 79 -21.50 -8.68 14.43
N ASP A 80 -21.75 -9.07 13.17
CA ASP A 80 -22.37 -10.34 12.81
C ASP A 80 -21.40 -11.51 13.01
N GLU A 81 -20.10 -11.26 12.83
CA GLU A 81 -19.04 -12.24 13.08
C GLU A 81 -18.67 -12.30 14.56
N ILE A 82 -18.50 -11.14 15.19
CA ILE A 82 -18.14 -11.00 16.60
C ILE A 82 -18.96 -9.88 17.23
N SER A 83 -19.82 -10.24 18.18
CA SER A 83 -20.71 -9.28 18.87
C SER A 83 -20.01 -8.06 19.49
N VAL A 84 -18.72 -8.17 19.84
CA VAL A 84 -17.94 -7.06 20.42
C VAL A 84 -17.35 -6.10 19.38
N ALA A 85 -17.38 -6.45 18.09
CA ALA A 85 -16.85 -5.64 16.99
C ALA A 85 -17.85 -4.56 16.53
N THR A 86 -18.34 -3.76 17.47
CA THR A 86 -19.38 -2.74 17.22
C THR A 86 -18.85 -1.49 16.52
N GLU A 87 -17.54 -1.25 16.57
CA GLU A 87 -16.88 -0.04 16.05
C GLU A 87 -16.18 -0.28 14.70
N GLY A 88 -16.33 -1.46 14.11
CA GLY A 88 -15.54 -1.91 12.96
C GLY A 88 -14.08 -2.19 13.33
N GLY A 89 -13.30 -2.70 12.38
CA GLY A 89 -11.87 -2.94 12.57
C GLY A 89 -11.03 -1.76 12.11
N SER A 90 -9.97 -1.45 12.86
CA SER A 90 -8.96 -0.47 12.47
C SER A 90 -7.56 -1.08 12.48
N VAL A 91 -6.67 -0.53 11.66
CA VAL A 91 -5.26 -0.95 11.59
C VAL A 91 -4.40 0.29 11.77
N GLN A 92 -3.72 0.38 12.90
CA GLN A 92 -2.82 1.46 13.23
C GLN A 92 -1.41 1.10 12.84
N PHE A 93 -0.83 1.89 11.94
CA PHE A 93 0.59 1.84 11.62
C PHE A 93 1.33 2.81 12.53
N ASP A 94 2.48 2.39 13.05
CA ASP A 94 3.43 3.30 13.68
C ASP A 94 4.55 3.69 12.71
N GLU A 95 5.62 4.28 13.23
CA GLU A 95 6.75 4.68 12.39
C GLU A 95 7.45 3.50 11.71
N ASN A 96 7.37 2.27 12.21
CA ASN A 96 8.04 1.09 11.67
C ASN A 96 7.08 0.14 10.94
N GLY A 97 5.77 0.33 11.07
CA GLY A 97 4.76 -0.41 10.32
C GLY A 97 4.77 -0.07 8.83
N GLU A 98 4.92 -1.11 8.00
CA GLU A 98 4.82 -1.05 6.53
C GLU A 98 4.38 -2.43 6.03
N MET A 99 3.59 -2.52 4.97
CA MET A 99 3.33 -3.78 4.26
C MET A 99 3.89 -3.72 2.85
N GLU A 100 4.81 -4.62 2.51
CA GLU A 100 5.47 -4.66 1.20
C GLU A 100 5.03 -5.89 0.40
N PHE A 101 4.58 -5.62 -0.83
CA PHE A 101 4.22 -6.64 -1.82
C PHE A 101 4.97 -6.36 -3.12
N SER A 102 5.44 -7.42 -3.77
CA SER A 102 6.36 -7.35 -4.91
C SER A 102 5.88 -8.23 -6.05
N ASP A 103 6.10 -7.85 -7.31
CA ASP A 103 5.86 -8.71 -8.48
C ASP A 103 6.97 -9.79 -8.66
N GLN A 104 8.05 -9.68 -7.89
CA GLN A 104 9.11 -10.66 -7.79
C GLN A 104 9.12 -11.30 -6.40
N GLU A 105 9.15 -12.63 -6.34
CA GLU A 105 9.23 -13.37 -5.08
C GLU A 105 10.52 -13.08 -4.32
N TYR A 106 10.38 -12.94 -3.01
CA TYR A 106 11.48 -12.63 -2.10
C TYR A 106 12.61 -13.66 -2.14
N TRP A 107 12.27 -14.94 -2.30
CA TRP A 107 13.28 -16.01 -2.38
C TRP A 107 14.14 -15.94 -3.65
N LYS A 108 13.68 -15.28 -4.73
CA LYS A 108 14.51 -14.96 -5.90
C LYS A 108 15.48 -13.84 -5.58
N ILE A 109 14.99 -12.79 -4.92
CA ILE A 109 15.78 -11.61 -4.53
C ILE A 109 16.90 -12.01 -3.58
N LYS A 110 16.57 -12.80 -2.55
CA LYS A 110 17.52 -13.20 -1.51
C LYS A 110 18.47 -14.33 -1.91
N LYS A 111 18.27 -14.99 -3.06
CA LYS A 111 19.05 -16.17 -3.49
C LYS A 111 19.21 -17.17 -2.35
N ILE A 112 18.09 -17.58 -1.75
CA ILE A 112 18.09 -18.41 -0.53
C ILE A 112 18.92 -19.68 -0.77
N GLY A 113 19.97 -19.88 0.04
CA GLY A 113 20.91 -21.00 -0.11
C GLY A 113 21.93 -20.83 -1.26
N PHE A 114 22.20 -19.60 -1.71
CA PHE A 114 23.07 -19.26 -2.84
C PHE A 114 22.62 -19.82 -4.20
N ALA A 115 21.44 -20.40 -4.26
CA ALA A 115 20.86 -20.92 -5.49
C ALA A 115 20.19 -19.80 -6.29
N ASP A 116 20.36 -19.86 -7.61
CA ASP A 116 19.66 -19.01 -8.54
C ASP A 116 18.31 -19.64 -8.91
N TYR A 117 17.24 -18.97 -8.53
CA TYR A 117 15.87 -19.38 -8.83
C TYR A 117 15.18 -18.49 -9.86
N SER A 118 15.94 -17.68 -10.60
CA SER A 118 15.42 -16.79 -11.64
C SER A 118 14.61 -17.51 -12.73
N SER A 119 14.89 -18.79 -12.97
CA SER A 119 14.18 -19.63 -13.94
C SER A 119 12.84 -20.18 -13.47
N ILE A 120 12.56 -20.11 -12.17
CA ILE A 120 11.34 -20.67 -11.57
C ILE A 120 10.17 -19.70 -11.77
N GLN A 121 9.05 -20.21 -12.30
CA GLN A 121 7.84 -19.41 -12.48
C GLN A 121 7.30 -18.93 -11.13
N GLY A 122 7.02 -17.63 -11.07
CA GLY A 122 6.41 -17.01 -9.91
C GLY A 122 4.96 -17.42 -9.68
N VAL A 123 4.51 -17.34 -8.43
CA VAL A 123 3.13 -17.68 -8.04
C VAL A 123 2.34 -16.40 -7.84
N ASN A 124 1.23 -16.27 -8.57
CA ASN A 124 0.37 -15.10 -8.49
C ASN A 124 -0.10 -14.84 -7.06
N GLN A 125 -0.11 -13.58 -6.67
CA GLN A 125 -0.50 -13.14 -5.33
C GLN A 125 -1.71 -12.20 -5.40
N LYS A 126 -2.68 -12.43 -4.51
CA LYS A 126 -3.81 -11.52 -4.28
C LYS A 126 -3.72 -10.93 -2.88
N VAL A 127 -3.89 -9.63 -2.78
CA VAL A 127 -3.83 -8.86 -1.55
C VAL A 127 -5.14 -8.10 -1.41
N LEU A 128 -5.88 -8.36 -0.35
CA LEU A 128 -7.18 -7.73 -0.09
C LEU A 128 -7.18 -7.04 1.27
N PHE A 129 -7.46 -5.75 1.26
CA PHE A 129 -7.85 -4.97 2.44
C PHE A 129 -9.35 -4.71 2.34
N HIS A 130 -10.11 -5.06 3.37
CA HIS A 130 -11.57 -4.94 3.31
C HIS A 130 -12.19 -4.43 4.61
N SER A 131 -13.10 -3.46 4.52
CA SER A 131 -13.89 -2.99 5.68
C SER A 131 -13.03 -2.62 6.90
N ILE A 132 -11.90 -1.96 6.67
CA ILE A 132 -11.01 -1.47 7.74
C ILE A 132 -10.84 0.05 7.67
N ASN A 133 -10.67 0.66 8.84
CA ASN A 133 -10.11 1.99 8.94
C ASN A 133 -8.57 1.93 9.07
N ILE A 134 -7.86 2.45 8.07
CA ILE A 134 -6.40 2.53 8.08
C ILE A 134 -6.00 3.81 8.81
N VAL A 135 -5.36 3.66 9.97
CA VAL A 135 -4.92 4.80 10.76
C VAL A 135 -3.48 5.15 10.37
N LEU A 136 -3.33 6.31 9.74
CA LEU A 136 -2.03 6.79 9.26
C LEU A 136 -1.13 7.16 10.46
N PRO A 137 0.16 6.78 10.40
CA PRO A 137 1.13 7.08 11.43
C PRO A 137 1.49 8.56 11.49
N THR A 138 1.85 9.02 12.69
CA THR A 138 2.38 10.36 12.90
C THR A 138 3.91 10.31 12.94
N THR A 139 4.57 10.48 11.80
CA THR A 139 6.04 10.65 11.76
C THR A 139 6.49 11.77 10.83
N LYS A 140 7.74 12.19 11.03
CA LYS A 140 8.45 13.20 10.21
C LYS A 140 9.29 12.58 9.09
N GLN A 141 9.62 11.29 9.18
CA GLN A 141 10.35 10.55 8.16
C GLN A 141 9.43 10.09 7.04
N ALA A 142 9.82 10.34 5.78
CA ALA A 142 9.11 9.84 4.60
C ALA A 142 9.00 8.32 4.62
N LYS A 143 7.77 7.81 4.77
CA LYS A 143 7.46 6.38 4.79
C LYS A 143 6.14 6.09 4.08
N ASN A 144 5.78 4.82 3.99
CA ASN A 144 4.55 4.39 3.33
C ASN A 144 3.87 3.31 4.18
N VAL A 145 2.55 3.22 4.08
CA VAL A 145 1.76 2.16 4.73
C VAL A 145 1.78 0.91 3.85
N LEU A 146 1.51 1.09 2.56
CA LEU A 146 1.54 0.04 1.55
C LEU A 146 2.64 0.34 0.53
N LYS A 147 3.56 -0.61 0.40
CA LYS A 147 4.63 -0.59 -0.58
C LYS A 147 4.38 -1.60 -1.69
N GLN A 148 4.44 -1.15 -2.92
CA GLN A 148 4.34 -1.97 -4.13
C GLN A 148 5.69 -1.96 -4.84
N VAL A 149 6.33 -3.12 -4.98
CA VAL A 149 7.66 -3.24 -5.58
C VAL A 149 7.59 -3.95 -6.94
N GLY A 150 7.84 -3.20 -8.01
CA GLY A 150 7.91 -3.74 -9.37
C GLY A 150 9.35 -3.90 -9.85
N ILE A 151 9.60 -4.90 -10.69
CA ILE A 151 10.90 -5.08 -11.35
C ILE A 151 10.87 -4.81 -12.86
N LYS A 152 12.01 -4.36 -13.40
CA LYS A 152 12.08 -3.83 -14.77
C LYS A 152 12.27 -5.01 -15.71
N ASN A 153 11.72 -4.89 -16.93
CA ASN A 153 12.02 -5.75 -18.08
C ASN A 153 11.28 -7.09 -18.14
N TYR A 154 10.01 -7.18 -17.71
CA TYR A 154 9.16 -8.34 -17.98
C TYR A 154 9.87 -9.68 -17.85
N ILE A 155 10.57 -9.92 -16.73
CA ILE A 155 11.15 -11.24 -16.55
C ILE A 155 9.98 -12.22 -16.58
N ASP A 156 9.94 -13.09 -17.61
CA ASP A 156 8.79 -13.96 -17.93
C ASP A 156 8.32 -14.78 -16.71
N LYS A 157 9.24 -15.00 -15.78
CA LYS A 157 9.10 -15.80 -14.59
C LYS A 157 8.65 -15.04 -13.34
N CYS A 158 8.28 -13.77 -13.42
CA CYS A 158 7.66 -13.05 -12.29
C CYS A 158 6.20 -13.44 -12.06
N ARG A 159 5.61 -12.97 -10.96
CA ARG A 159 4.21 -13.20 -10.63
C ARG A 159 3.33 -12.02 -10.97
N ASN A 160 2.04 -12.28 -11.16
CA ASN A 160 1.04 -11.23 -11.14
C ASN A 160 0.64 -10.91 -9.70
N LEU A 161 0.49 -9.63 -9.40
CA LEU A 161 0.13 -9.11 -8.08
C LEU A 161 -1.13 -8.25 -8.19
N GLU A 162 -2.17 -8.62 -7.46
CA GLU A 162 -3.44 -7.90 -7.42
C GLU A 162 -3.63 -7.32 -6.02
N LEU A 163 -3.55 -6.00 -5.88
CA LEU A 163 -3.89 -5.27 -4.65
C LEU A 163 -5.31 -4.69 -4.77
N LYS A 164 -6.19 -5.08 -3.86
CA LYS A 164 -7.54 -4.54 -3.71
C LYS A 164 -7.75 -3.94 -2.33
N ILE A 165 -8.27 -2.72 -2.30
CA ILE A 165 -8.70 -2.03 -1.09
C ILE A 165 -10.18 -1.72 -1.26
N GLU A 166 -11.04 -2.33 -0.47
CA GLU A 166 -12.49 -2.32 -0.66
C GLU A 166 -13.22 -1.91 0.62
N ASN A 167 -14.14 -0.95 0.53
CA ASN A 167 -14.94 -0.46 1.66
C ASN A 167 -14.07 0.00 2.84
N CYS A 168 -12.87 0.50 2.57
CA CYS A 168 -11.96 0.97 3.60
C CYS A 168 -12.05 2.48 3.75
N SER A 169 -11.68 2.97 4.93
CA SER A 169 -11.42 4.37 5.17
C SER A 169 -9.98 4.59 5.62
N PHE A 170 -9.53 5.83 5.64
CA PHE A 170 -8.36 6.19 6.43
C PHE A 170 -8.61 7.41 7.30
N THR A 171 -7.88 7.46 8.40
CA THR A 171 -7.88 8.59 9.35
C THR A 171 -6.45 8.91 9.76
N GLN A 172 -6.17 10.17 10.05
CA GLN A 172 -4.90 10.61 10.62
C GLN A 172 -5.09 10.95 12.11
N ASN A 173 -4.27 10.39 13.00
CA ASN A 173 -4.40 10.52 14.46
C ASN A 173 -3.95 11.90 15.02
N ASN A 174 -3.92 12.95 14.21
CA ASN A 174 -3.46 14.27 14.61
C ASN A 174 -4.57 15.31 14.63
N THR A 175 -4.41 16.32 15.49
CA THR A 175 -4.94 17.67 15.22
C THR A 175 -4.38 18.12 13.86
N LEU A 176 -5.21 18.68 12.97
CA LEU A 176 -4.88 19.06 11.58
C LEU A 176 -3.57 19.84 11.37
N ASP A 177 -2.95 20.35 12.43
CA ASP A 177 -1.76 21.20 12.43
C ASP A 177 -0.41 20.45 12.33
N LYS A 178 -0.41 19.11 12.36
CA LYS A 178 0.83 18.31 12.19
C LYS A 178 0.77 17.46 10.94
N ALA A 179 1.34 17.98 9.86
CA ALA A 179 1.56 17.22 8.65
C ALA A 179 2.41 15.97 8.93
N THR A 180 2.08 14.87 8.25
CA THR A 180 2.83 13.61 8.36
C THR A 180 3.53 13.31 7.06
N ASN A 181 4.75 12.81 7.13
CA ASN A 181 5.51 12.42 5.94
C ASN A 181 5.23 10.96 5.59
N PHE A 182 3.96 10.64 5.28
CA PHE A 182 3.53 9.28 4.96
C PHE A 182 2.63 9.25 3.73
N SER A 183 2.84 8.25 2.89
CA SER A 183 1.89 7.84 1.85
C SER A 183 1.08 6.64 2.32
N LEU A 184 -0.19 6.58 1.91
CA LEU A 184 -1.00 5.36 2.04
C LEU A 184 -0.44 4.26 1.14
N LEU A 185 -0.14 4.62 -0.12
CA LEU A 185 0.34 3.69 -1.13
C LEU A 185 1.47 4.31 -1.93
N ARG A 186 2.58 3.59 -2.05
CA ARG A 186 3.71 3.99 -2.88
C ARG A 186 4.28 2.84 -3.69
N THR A 187 4.68 3.12 -4.92
CA THR A 187 5.41 2.17 -5.77
C THR A 187 6.91 2.45 -5.78
N GLU A 188 7.74 1.42 -5.69
CA GLU A 188 9.21 1.55 -5.75
C GLU A 188 9.87 0.38 -6.51
N PRO A 189 10.76 0.62 -7.49
CA PRO A 189 10.93 1.87 -8.22
C PRO A 189 9.70 2.24 -9.06
N PHE A 190 8.88 1.27 -9.45
CA PHE A 190 7.68 1.49 -10.24
C PHE A 190 6.60 0.42 -10.04
N LEU A 191 5.41 0.67 -10.57
CA LEU A 191 4.33 -0.25 -10.83
C LEU A 191 4.57 -0.93 -12.19
N SER A 192 4.79 -2.24 -12.19
CA SER A 192 4.96 -3.02 -13.42
C SER A 192 3.62 -3.43 -14.02
N LEU A 193 3.62 -3.89 -15.28
CA LEU A 193 2.43 -4.47 -15.92
C LEU A 193 1.88 -5.73 -15.26
N ARG A 194 2.64 -6.35 -14.34
CA ARG A 194 2.15 -7.52 -13.61
C ARG A 194 1.37 -7.14 -12.36
N MET A 195 1.33 -5.86 -12.03
CA MET A 195 0.72 -5.33 -10.83
C MET A 195 -0.59 -4.62 -11.19
N ASN A 196 -1.61 -4.84 -10.37
CA ASN A 196 -2.87 -4.12 -10.46
C ASN A 196 -3.23 -3.57 -9.08
N VAL A 197 -3.55 -2.29 -9.02
CA VAL A 197 -4.01 -1.61 -7.81
C VAL A 197 -5.44 -1.15 -8.03
N SER A 198 -6.33 -1.54 -7.14
CA SER A 198 -7.73 -1.13 -7.19
C SER A 198 -8.23 -0.67 -5.82
N LEU A 199 -8.83 0.52 -5.79
CA LEU A 199 -9.51 1.10 -4.64
C LEU A 199 -11.00 1.22 -4.97
N PHE A 200 -11.85 0.58 -4.17
CA PHE A 200 -13.30 0.59 -4.31
C PHE A 200 -13.94 1.10 -3.01
N ASN A 201 -14.88 2.04 -3.12
CA ASN A 201 -15.62 2.58 -1.97
C ASN A 201 -14.67 3.09 -0.88
N PHE A 202 -13.58 3.74 -1.28
CA PHE A 202 -12.54 4.19 -0.36
C PHE A 202 -12.81 5.61 0.12
N ILE A 203 -12.80 5.83 1.43
CA ILE A 203 -13.12 7.14 2.03
C ILE A 203 -11.92 7.72 2.79
N GLY A 204 -11.53 8.93 2.40
CA GLY A 204 -10.47 9.70 3.04
C GLY A 204 -10.98 11.01 3.59
N TYR A 205 -10.65 11.31 4.85
CA TYR A 205 -11.06 12.56 5.49
C TYR A 205 -9.94 13.16 6.35
N ASN A 206 -9.76 14.47 6.25
CA ASN A 206 -8.88 15.28 7.10
C ASN A 206 -7.47 14.70 7.24
N ALA A 207 -6.63 14.89 6.23
CA ALA A 207 -5.23 14.56 6.33
C ALA A 207 -4.34 15.67 5.79
N SER A 208 -3.24 15.90 6.50
CA SER A 208 -2.18 16.82 6.11
C SER A 208 -0.90 16.03 5.90
N ILE A 209 -0.36 16.05 4.69
CA ILE A 209 0.78 15.24 4.26
C ILE A 209 1.95 16.15 3.88
N GLU A 210 3.16 15.81 4.31
CA GLU A 210 4.38 16.55 3.97
C GLU A 210 5.27 15.71 3.05
N GLY A 211 5.80 16.31 1.98
CA GLY A 211 6.82 15.73 1.11
C GLY A 211 6.41 14.59 0.18
N ILE A 212 5.14 14.15 0.22
CA ILE A 212 4.62 13.09 -0.66
C ILE A 212 3.11 13.24 -0.89
N SER A 213 2.56 12.61 -1.93
CA SER A 213 1.12 12.43 -2.11
C SER A 213 0.58 11.27 -1.26
N LEU A 214 -0.73 11.24 -1.03
CA LEU A 214 -1.37 10.10 -0.36
C LEU A 214 -1.12 8.78 -1.13
N ILE A 215 -1.22 8.83 -2.45
CA ILE A 215 -0.97 7.73 -3.39
C ILE A 215 0.06 8.23 -4.40
N ASP A 216 1.23 7.60 -4.43
CA ASP A 216 2.38 7.96 -5.27
C ASP A 216 2.75 6.77 -6.18
N ILE A 217 2.42 6.89 -7.46
CA ILE A 217 2.58 5.82 -8.47
C ILE A 217 3.61 6.28 -9.51
N ASN A 218 4.71 5.56 -9.59
CA ASN A 218 5.68 5.66 -10.67
C ASN A 218 5.46 4.46 -11.57
N ASN A 219 5.22 4.63 -12.85
CA ASN A 219 4.99 3.48 -13.75
C ASN A 219 6.29 2.99 -14.35
N GLU A 220 6.30 1.71 -14.73
CA GLU A 220 7.42 1.15 -15.47
C GLU A 220 7.58 1.92 -16.80
N PRO A 221 8.79 2.35 -17.14
CA PRO A 221 9.02 3.10 -18.37
C PRO A 221 8.78 2.22 -19.59
N ASP A 222 8.52 2.86 -20.73
CA ASP A 222 8.34 2.22 -22.04
C ASP A 222 7.16 1.25 -22.18
N VAL A 223 6.29 1.17 -21.18
CA VAL A 223 5.13 0.30 -21.16
C VAL A 223 3.99 0.79 -22.07
N PHE A 224 3.34 -0.14 -22.77
CA PHE A 224 2.12 0.09 -23.56
C PHE A 224 1.09 -1.00 -23.26
N THR A 225 -0.06 -0.63 -22.69
CA THR A 225 -1.16 -1.55 -22.38
C THR A 225 -2.51 -0.84 -22.50
N LEU A 226 -3.56 -1.61 -22.76
CA LEU A 226 -4.95 -1.16 -22.70
C LEU A 226 -5.66 -1.60 -21.41
N ASP A 227 -5.05 -2.49 -20.64
CA ASP A 227 -5.62 -3.02 -19.40
C ASP A 227 -5.42 -2.04 -18.25
N ASN A 228 -6.46 -1.70 -17.51
CA ASN A 228 -6.32 -0.77 -16.38
C ASN A 228 -5.47 -1.36 -15.24
N HIS A 229 -4.38 -0.68 -14.89
CA HIS A 229 -3.49 -1.08 -13.77
C HIS A 229 -3.73 -0.29 -12.49
N LEU A 230 -4.44 0.84 -12.58
CA LEU A 230 -4.86 1.65 -11.46
C LEU A 230 -6.35 1.96 -11.59
N ASN A 231 -7.13 1.48 -10.63
CA ASN A 231 -8.59 1.67 -10.60
C ASN A 231 -8.99 2.39 -9.31
N LEU A 232 -9.66 3.53 -9.42
CA LEU A 232 -10.33 4.22 -8.31
C LEU A 232 -11.82 4.32 -8.65
N VAL A 233 -12.66 3.68 -7.85
CA VAL A 233 -14.10 3.58 -8.12
C VAL A 233 -14.90 3.90 -6.86
N ASN A 234 -15.81 4.87 -6.97
CA ASN A 234 -16.65 5.33 -5.87
C ASN A 234 -15.81 5.74 -4.63
N CYS A 235 -14.70 6.45 -4.87
CA CYS A 235 -13.82 6.93 -3.80
C CYS A 235 -14.14 8.38 -3.44
N SER A 236 -14.14 8.72 -2.15
CA SER A 236 -14.36 10.10 -1.69
C SER A 236 -13.19 10.56 -0.86
N PHE A 237 -12.60 11.69 -1.24
CA PHE A 237 -11.53 12.35 -0.50
C PHE A 237 -11.95 13.76 -0.15
N THR A 238 -11.89 14.10 1.13
CA THR A 238 -12.33 15.41 1.63
C THR A 238 -11.29 16.01 2.57
N ASN A 239 -10.94 17.28 2.32
CA ASN A 239 -9.99 18.05 3.12
C ASN A 239 -8.62 17.36 3.27
N ILE A 240 -8.06 16.93 2.14
CA ILE A 240 -6.71 16.36 2.06
C ILE A 240 -5.74 17.45 1.58
N SER A 241 -4.74 17.76 2.38
CA SER A 241 -3.69 18.71 2.01
C SER A 241 -2.34 18.01 1.88
N SER A 242 -1.55 18.43 0.88
CA SER A 242 -0.13 18.13 0.81
C SER A 242 0.71 19.39 0.71
N ILE A 243 1.84 19.40 1.41
CA ILE A 243 2.88 20.42 1.30
C ILE A 243 4.14 19.73 0.85
N MET A 244 4.71 20.16 -0.28
CA MET A 244 5.94 19.59 -0.82
C MET A 244 7.01 20.66 -0.93
N THR A 245 8.23 20.29 -0.60
CA THR A 245 9.42 21.08 -0.91
C THR A 245 10.10 20.47 -2.11
N VAL A 246 10.76 21.33 -2.87
CA VAL A 246 11.47 20.93 -4.08
C VAL A 246 12.65 19.97 -3.80
N LYS A 247 13.08 19.80 -2.55
CA LYS A 247 14.08 18.80 -2.14
C LYS A 247 13.54 17.37 -2.12
N GLU A 248 12.24 17.21 -1.90
CA GLU A 248 11.57 15.90 -1.90
C GLU A 248 11.26 15.42 -3.32
N LEU A 249 11.17 16.36 -4.26
CA LEU A 249 10.98 16.07 -5.68
C LEU A 249 12.26 15.52 -6.26
N LYS A 250 12.24 14.20 -6.51
CA LYS A 250 13.31 13.47 -7.19
C LYS A 250 12.82 13.03 -8.56
N GLU A 251 13.71 13.04 -9.53
CA GLU A 251 13.53 12.33 -10.80
C GLU A 251 13.32 10.84 -10.50
N ILE A 252 12.38 10.21 -11.20
CA ILE A 252 12.34 8.75 -11.23
C ILE A 252 13.36 8.24 -12.24
N ILE A 253 13.64 6.93 -12.18
CA ILE A 253 14.65 6.32 -13.06
C ILE A 253 14.27 6.58 -14.52
N GLY A 254 15.13 7.31 -15.23
CA GLY A 254 15.03 7.58 -16.66
C GLY A 254 14.36 8.91 -17.04
N GLU A 255 13.66 9.57 -16.11
CA GLU A 255 13.22 10.95 -16.32
C GLU A 255 14.42 11.89 -16.48
N LYS A 256 14.22 12.96 -17.26
CA LYS A 256 15.16 14.09 -17.34
C LYS A 256 14.42 15.39 -17.02
N ASP A 257 14.97 16.14 -16.07
CA ASP A 257 14.43 17.41 -15.55
C ASP A 257 14.09 18.48 -16.62
N ASP A 258 14.63 18.39 -17.84
CA ASP A 258 14.42 19.35 -18.94
C ASP A 258 13.32 18.94 -19.93
N GLU A 259 12.90 17.68 -19.93
CA GLU A 259 11.92 17.15 -20.88
C GLU A 259 10.50 17.07 -20.28
N GLN A 260 10.36 16.83 -18.97
CA GLN A 260 9.06 16.59 -18.32
C GLN A 260 8.96 17.28 -16.95
N PRO A 261 7.80 17.89 -16.60
CA PRO A 261 7.62 18.47 -15.28
C PRO A 261 7.58 17.41 -14.17
N LEU A 262 8.25 17.68 -13.06
CA LEU A 262 8.14 16.89 -11.84
C LEU A 262 6.74 17.08 -11.24
N GLY A 263 5.92 16.04 -11.38
CA GLY A 263 4.52 16.01 -10.96
C GLY A 263 4.34 15.91 -9.46
N VAL A 264 3.39 16.68 -8.93
CA VAL A 264 2.98 16.62 -7.52
C VAL A 264 1.47 16.76 -7.36
N ALA A 265 0.91 16.09 -6.36
CA ALA A 265 -0.50 16.17 -6.01
C ALA A 265 -0.77 15.92 -4.52
N SER A 266 -1.97 16.22 -4.04
CA SER A 266 -2.37 15.87 -2.66
C SER A 266 -2.82 14.42 -2.51
N ILE A 267 -3.55 13.89 -3.48
CA ILE A 267 -4.12 12.54 -3.38
C ILE A 267 -3.41 11.57 -4.31
N LEU A 268 -3.48 11.81 -5.62
CA LEU A 268 -2.95 10.88 -6.60
C LEU A 268 -1.89 11.57 -7.46
N ASN A 269 -0.65 11.14 -7.31
CA ASN A 269 0.44 11.52 -8.19
C ASN A 269 0.81 10.30 -9.03
N VAL A 270 0.66 10.40 -10.35
CA VAL A 270 1.12 9.37 -11.27
C VAL A 270 2.23 9.96 -12.13
N ARG A 271 3.36 9.25 -12.21
CA ARG A 271 4.53 9.65 -12.99
C ARG A 271 4.97 8.53 -13.90
N ASN A 272 5.57 8.89 -15.03
CA ASN A 272 6.12 7.98 -16.02
C ASN A 272 7.26 8.69 -16.75
N GLU A 273 8.35 7.97 -17.04
CA GLU A 273 9.45 8.47 -17.88
C GLU A 273 8.99 8.83 -19.31
N SER A 274 7.90 8.23 -19.80
CA SER A 274 7.42 8.45 -21.18
C SER A 274 5.91 8.63 -21.24
N ALA A 275 5.44 9.54 -22.10
CA ALA A 275 4.03 9.71 -22.41
C ALA A 275 3.52 8.54 -23.28
N LYS A 276 3.34 7.36 -22.68
CA LYS A 276 2.64 6.23 -23.28
C LYS A 276 1.29 6.02 -22.60
N ILE A 277 0.36 5.34 -23.28
CA ILE A 277 -0.99 5.08 -22.78
C ILE A 277 -0.87 4.33 -21.46
N LEU A 278 -1.23 5.02 -20.37
CA LEU A 278 -1.44 4.40 -19.07
C LEU A 278 -2.95 4.41 -18.79
N PRO A 279 -3.61 3.26 -18.92
CA PRO A 279 -5.04 3.15 -18.63
C PRO A 279 -5.26 3.24 -17.12
N ILE A 280 -5.57 4.45 -16.67
CA ILE A 280 -6.07 4.73 -15.32
C ILE A 280 -7.58 4.82 -15.41
N TYR A 281 -8.29 4.09 -14.56
CA TYR A 281 -9.74 4.15 -14.49
C TYR A 281 -10.17 4.85 -13.21
N ILE A 282 -10.71 6.07 -13.35
CA ILE A 282 -11.31 6.83 -12.25
C ILE A 282 -12.79 7.01 -12.54
N TYR A 283 -13.66 6.44 -11.70
CA TYR A 283 -15.10 6.48 -11.90
C TYR A 283 -15.82 6.80 -10.60
N ASP A 284 -16.74 7.76 -10.65
CA ASP A 284 -17.56 8.17 -9.51
C ASP A 284 -16.74 8.60 -8.28
N CYS A 285 -15.59 9.26 -8.51
CA CYS A 285 -14.73 9.74 -7.42
C CYS A 285 -14.98 11.22 -7.11
N GLN A 286 -14.99 11.55 -5.81
CA GLN A 286 -15.14 12.91 -5.30
C GLN A 286 -13.83 13.40 -4.65
N PHE A 287 -13.44 14.63 -4.98
CA PHE A 287 -12.27 15.32 -4.44
C PHE A 287 -12.70 16.69 -3.93
N ASP A 288 -13.03 16.79 -2.63
CA ASP A 288 -13.56 18.01 -2.03
C ASP A 288 -12.51 18.67 -1.12
N GLN A 289 -12.32 19.98 -1.26
CA GLN A 289 -11.37 20.78 -0.46
C GLN A 289 -9.94 20.20 -0.40
N CYS A 290 -9.49 19.55 -1.47
CA CYS A 290 -8.14 18.97 -1.54
C CYS A 290 -7.13 19.98 -2.08
N LYS A 291 -5.96 20.10 -1.46
CA LYS A 291 -4.97 21.15 -1.75
C LYS A 291 -3.55 20.60 -1.81
N CYS A 292 -2.86 20.82 -2.92
CA CYS A 292 -1.41 20.66 -3.00
C CYS A 292 -0.72 22.04 -2.94
N SER A 293 0.32 22.17 -2.14
CA SER A 293 1.17 23.36 -2.04
C SER A 293 2.63 22.99 -2.25
N VAL A 294 3.36 23.78 -3.05
CA VAL A 294 4.77 23.53 -3.35
C VAL A 294 5.61 24.74 -2.97
N GLU A 295 6.66 24.50 -2.19
CA GLU A 295 7.65 25.51 -1.83
C GLU A 295 8.86 25.44 -2.78
N ILE A 296 8.93 26.40 -3.70
CA ILE A 296 9.95 26.46 -4.75
C ILE A 296 11.02 27.52 -4.39
N PRO A 297 12.28 27.14 -4.17
CA PRO A 297 13.36 28.10 -3.97
C PRO A 297 13.61 28.94 -5.23
N ALA A 298 13.93 30.23 -5.08
CA ALA A 298 14.17 31.15 -6.21
C ALA A 298 15.32 30.75 -7.17
N LYS A 299 16.17 29.79 -6.75
CA LYS A 299 17.28 29.27 -7.56
C LYS A 299 16.93 27.98 -8.29
N ASP A 300 15.79 27.35 -7.99
CA ASP A 300 15.39 26.13 -8.67
C ASP A 300 14.96 26.44 -10.10
N ARG A 301 15.33 25.56 -11.03
CA ARG A 301 15.12 25.72 -12.47
C ARG A 301 14.32 24.57 -13.08
N ARG A 302 13.95 23.58 -12.27
CA ARG A 302 13.20 22.42 -12.72
C ARG A 302 11.76 22.80 -13.04
N GLN A 303 11.19 22.12 -14.03
CA GLN A 303 9.77 22.25 -14.33
C GLN A 303 8.98 21.46 -13.29
N ILE A 304 7.97 22.06 -12.68
CA ILE A 304 7.15 21.41 -11.63
C ILE A 304 5.69 21.52 -12.04
N GLY A 305 5.03 20.37 -12.13
CA GLY A 305 3.60 20.27 -12.42
C GLY A 305 2.82 20.08 -11.12
N VAL A 306 1.92 21.01 -10.79
CA VAL A 306 1.15 20.98 -9.53
C VAL A 306 -0.31 20.64 -9.80
N GLY A 307 -0.70 19.41 -9.48
CA GLY A 307 -2.09 18.97 -9.43
C GLY A 307 -2.70 19.24 -8.06
N GLY A 308 -3.88 19.87 -8.01
CA GLY A 308 -4.57 20.12 -6.73
C GLY A 308 -4.83 18.80 -5.98
N ALA A 309 -5.74 17.98 -6.51
CA ALA A 309 -6.03 16.65 -6.02
C ALA A 309 -5.24 15.56 -6.76
N ILE A 310 -5.13 15.68 -8.08
CA ILE A 310 -4.55 14.66 -8.96
C ILE A 310 -3.57 15.30 -9.94
N TYR A 311 -2.48 14.59 -10.24
CA TYR A 311 -1.55 14.87 -11.32
C TYR A 311 -1.23 13.58 -12.09
N PHE A 312 -1.07 13.70 -13.41
CA PHE A 312 -0.67 12.63 -14.33
C PHE A 312 0.51 13.09 -15.19
#